data_AF-A0A8T5MMB2-F1
#
_entry.id   AF-A0A8T5MMB2-F1
#
_cell.length_a   1.000
_cell.length_b   1.000
_cell.length_c   1.000
_cell.angle_alpha   90.00
_cell.angle_beta   90.00
_cell.angle_gamma   90.00
#
_symmetry.space_group_name_H-M   'P 1'
#
loop_
_entity.id
_entity.type
_entity.pdbx_description
1 polymer ?
#
loop_
_entity_poly.entity_id
_entity_poly.type
_entity_poly.pdbx_seq_one_letter_code
_entity_poly.pdbx_strand_id
1 'polypeptide(L)'
;MELHIGIDDTDSTRGMCTTYLGALLADELAKFSSVVESKLVRLNPNIEYKTRGNAAVALKIKTTKPGIAKNLVLDAVEKYAVFEDENTNPGVIFFEGKIPREFNEIYQRALHEVIPIKDAAKTAEQHGAEIHKFKNGRGIVGALAAIGSGLDENDHTYEIIAYRHRKKWGKKRGVDKNSVREMDRRTYPLTFNNFDYNEERILITPKSPCPVLFGIRGENPDVLNRAYEMI
;
A
#
# COMPACT_ATOMS: atom_id res chain seq x y z
N MET A 1 22.39 -5.57 -4.81
CA MET A 1 21.73 -4.59 -5.69
C MET A 1 20.50 -4.03 -5.02
N GLU A 2 20.05 -2.85 -5.44
CA GLU A 2 18.78 -2.25 -5.01
C GLU A 2 17.70 -2.57 -6.03
N LEU A 3 16.55 -3.03 -5.54
CA LEU A 3 15.38 -3.39 -6.33
C LEU A 3 14.16 -2.66 -5.76
N HIS A 4 13.49 -1.89 -6.62
CA HIS A 4 12.20 -1.26 -6.34
C HIS A 4 11.08 -2.17 -6.88
N ILE A 5 10.05 -2.38 -6.06
CA ILE A 5 8.92 -3.24 -6.36
C ILE A 5 7.66 -2.40 -6.16
N GLY A 6 6.91 -2.12 -7.22
CA GLY A 6 5.62 -1.44 -7.17
C GLY A 6 4.48 -2.43 -7.38
N ILE A 7 3.41 -2.33 -6.59
CA ILE A 7 2.26 -3.24 -6.63
C ILE A 7 0.98 -2.44 -6.45
N ASP A 8 -0.02 -2.67 -7.30
CA ASP A 8 -1.34 -2.08 -7.16
C ASP A 8 -2.45 -2.99 -7.71
N ASP A 9 -3.69 -2.66 -7.37
CA ASP A 9 -4.94 -3.25 -7.88
C ASP A 9 -5.05 -4.76 -7.62
N THR A 10 -4.61 -5.20 -6.44
CA THR A 10 -4.65 -6.60 -5.99
C THR A 10 -5.85 -6.90 -5.09
N ASP A 11 -6.56 -5.87 -4.66
CA ASP A 11 -7.67 -5.97 -3.73
C ASP A 11 -9.03 -6.08 -4.43
N SER A 12 -10.05 -6.44 -3.66
CA SER A 12 -11.42 -6.57 -4.15
C SER A 12 -12.43 -6.09 -3.13
N THR A 13 -13.67 -5.91 -3.57
CA THR A 13 -14.80 -5.61 -2.68
C THR A 13 -15.12 -6.76 -1.71
N ARG A 14 -14.72 -7.99 -2.06
CA ARG A 14 -15.03 -9.23 -1.33
C ARG A 14 -13.98 -9.62 -0.29
N GLY A 15 -12.79 -9.01 -0.32
CA GLY A 15 -11.69 -9.31 0.59
C GLY A 15 -10.34 -8.94 0.00
N MET A 16 -9.28 -9.20 0.77
CA MET A 16 -7.91 -8.79 0.47
C MET A 16 -7.69 -7.26 0.55
N CYS A 17 -6.43 -6.82 0.49
CA CYS A 17 -6.03 -5.42 0.42
C CYS A 17 -4.59 -5.35 -0.12
N THR A 18 -4.27 -4.38 -0.97
CA THR A 18 -2.90 -4.16 -1.48
C THR A 18 -1.88 -3.99 -0.36
N THR A 19 -2.25 -3.31 0.73
CA THR A 19 -1.36 -3.14 1.90
C THR A 19 -1.09 -4.44 2.63
N TYR A 20 -2.07 -5.34 2.71
CA TYR A 20 -1.89 -6.64 3.34
C TYR A 20 -0.95 -7.53 2.52
N LEU A 21 -1.08 -7.52 1.19
CA LEU A 21 -0.13 -8.20 0.31
C LEU A 21 1.28 -7.59 0.44
N GLY A 22 1.38 -6.26 0.44
CA GLY A 22 2.65 -5.56 0.67
C GLY A 22 3.34 -5.94 1.98
N ALA A 23 2.58 -6.04 3.08
CA ALA A 23 3.10 -6.46 4.37
C ALA A 23 3.59 -7.92 4.36
N LEU A 24 2.80 -8.84 3.79
CA LEU A 24 3.22 -10.24 3.63
C LEU A 24 4.49 -10.37 2.79
N LEU A 25 4.60 -9.59 1.72
CA LEU A 25 5.78 -9.56 0.87
C LEU A 25 7.00 -9.01 1.60
N ALA A 26 6.84 -7.93 2.38
CA ALA A 26 7.92 -7.39 3.18
C ALA A 26 8.47 -8.45 4.16
N ASP A 27 7.59 -9.18 4.86
CA ASP A 27 7.99 -10.25 5.79
C ASP A 27 8.72 -11.40 5.07
N GLU A 28 8.21 -11.87 3.94
CA GLU A 28 8.80 -12.97 3.18
C GLU A 28 10.13 -12.57 2.52
N LEU A 29 10.23 -11.35 1.97
CA LEU A 29 11.45 -10.81 1.38
C LEU A 29 12.53 -10.59 2.45
N ALA A 30 12.15 -10.17 3.66
CA ALA A 30 13.09 -9.95 4.77
C ALA A 30 13.85 -11.22 5.19
N LYS A 31 13.36 -12.41 4.85
CA LYS A 31 14.02 -13.70 5.16
C LYS A 31 15.33 -13.91 4.41
N PHE A 32 15.53 -13.24 3.27
CA PHE A 32 16.73 -13.42 2.43
C PHE A 32 17.24 -12.13 1.77
N SER A 33 16.60 -10.99 2.08
CA SER A 33 16.98 -9.66 1.62
C SER A 33 16.77 -8.65 2.74
N SER A 34 17.26 -7.43 2.55
CA SER A 34 16.98 -6.32 3.46
C SER A 34 15.89 -5.45 2.85
N VAL A 35 14.72 -5.38 3.51
CA VAL A 35 13.67 -4.41 3.16
C VAL A 35 14.09 -3.05 3.72
N VAL A 36 14.33 -2.10 2.83
CA VAL A 36 14.84 -0.76 3.16
C VAL A 36 13.69 0.21 3.39
N GLU A 37 12.67 0.16 2.52
CA GLU A 37 11.51 1.04 2.58
C GLU A 37 10.24 0.26 2.22
N SER A 38 9.12 0.68 2.83
CA SER A 38 7.77 0.26 2.48
C SER A 38 6.87 1.49 2.44
N LYS A 39 6.28 1.78 1.29
CA LYS A 39 5.51 2.99 1.02
C LYS A 39 4.07 2.63 0.70
N LEU A 40 3.13 3.34 1.32
CA LEU A 40 1.72 3.35 0.95
C LEU A 40 1.42 4.67 0.25
N VAL A 41 1.09 4.61 -1.04
CA VAL A 41 0.92 5.79 -1.89
C VAL A 41 -0.53 5.93 -2.30
N ARG A 42 -1.18 7.00 -1.83
CA ARG A 42 -2.55 7.37 -2.22
C ARG A 42 -2.51 8.15 -3.53
N LEU A 43 -3.36 7.77 -4.48
CA LEU A 43 -3.51 8.42 -5.78
C LEU A 43 -4.82 9.20 -5.83
N ASN A 44 -5.18 9.76 -7.00
CA ASN A 44 -6.36 10.59 -7.18
C ASN A 44 -7.64 9.96 -6.59
N PRO A 45 -8.26 10.55 -5.55
CA PRO A 45 -9.43 9.96 -4.90
C PRO A 45 -10.68 10.00 -5.78
N ASN A 46 -10.68 10.71 -6.91
CA ASN A 46 -11.85 10.89 -7.79
C ASN A 46 -11.91 9.87 -8.94
N ILE A 47 -10.96 8.94 -9.05
CA ILE A 47 -10.98 7.89 -10.07
C ILE A 47 -12.22 6.99 -9.88
N GLU A 48 -12.95 6.75 -10.97
CA GLU A 48 -14.17 5.93 -10.98
C GLU A 48 -13.87 4.46 -10.65
N TYR A 49 -12.79 3.95 -11.23
CA TYR A 49 -12.34 2.57 -11.16
C TYR A 49 -11.57 2.22 -9.88
N LYS A 50 -11.55 3.11 -8.88
CA LYS A 50 -10.78 2.89 -7.66
C LYS A 50 -11.37 1.74 -6.83
N THR A 51 -10.50 0.90 -6.29
CA THR A 51 -10.83 0.18 -5.06
C THR A 51 -10.82 1.17 -3.88
N ARG A 52 -11.24 0.76 -2.68
CA ARG A 52 -11.43 1.71 -1.57
C ARG A 52 -10.14 2.46 -1.23
N GLY A 53 -10.09 3.73 -1.63
CA GLY A 53 -9.06 4.69 -1.29
C GLY A 53 -7.84 4.73 -2.24
N ASN A 54 -7.94 4.14 -3.44
CA ASN A 54 -7.00 4.30 -4.57
C ASN A 54 -5.52 4.32 -4.13
N ALA A 55 -5.01 3.17 -3.67
CA ALA A 55 -3.72 3.11 -2.99
C ALA A 55 -2.84 1.98 -3.52
N ALA A 56 -1.63 2.36 -3.91
CA ALA A 56 -0.58 1.45 -4.35
C ALA A 56 0.49 1.28 -3.25
N VAL A 57 1.26 0.20 -3.34
CA VAL A 57 2.38 -0.08 -2.43
C VAL A 57 3.68 -0.12 -3.21
N ALA A 58 4.75 0.44 -2.64
CA ALA A 58 6.10 0.22 -3.13
C ALA A 58 7.01 -0.31 -2.02
N LEU A 59 7.83 -1.30 -2.34
CA LEU A 59 8.89 -1.83 -1.50
C LEU A 59 10.24 -1.53 -2.16
N LYS A 60 11.24 -1.14 -1.36
CA LYS A 60 12.63 -1.07 -1.78
C LYS A 60 13.42 -2.11 -1.02
N ILE A 61 14.12 -2.99 -1.72
CA ILE A 61 14.92 -4.05 -1.10
C ILE A 61 16.37 -4.01 -1.58
N LYS A 62 17.28 -4.42 -0.69
CA LYS A 62 18.67 -4.75 -0.99
C LYS A 62 18.83 -6.26 -1.00
N THR A 63 19.16 -6.83 -2.15
CA THR A 63 19.27 -8.29 -2.34
C THR A 63 20.44 -8.66 -3.24
N THR A 64 20.95 -9.88 -3.09
CA THR A 64 21.86 -10.54 -4.06
C THR A 64 21.11 -11.54 -4.94
N LYS A 65 19.82 -11.75 -4.68
CA LYS A 65 18.95 -12.76 -5.32
C LYS A 65 17.71 -12.10 -5.93
N PRO A 66 17.86 -11.16 -6.90
CA PRO A 66 16.74 -10.41 -7.47
C PRO A 66 15.71 -11.34 -8.14
N GLY A 67 16.14 -12.37 -8.86
CA GLY A 67 15.23 -13.31 -9.52
C GLY A 67 14.33 -14.07 -8.54
N ILE A 68 14.86 -14.47 -7.38
CA ILE A 68 14.07 -15.12 -6.32
C ILE A 68 13.05 -14.13 -5.74
N ALA A 69 13.45 -12.87 -5.51
CA ALA A 69 12.53 -11.84 -5.03
C ALA A 69 11.40 -11.55 -6.03
N LYS A 70 11.73 -11.43 -7.33
CA LYS A 70 10.76 -11.22 -8.40
C LYS A 70 9.75 -12.36 -8.48
N ASN A 71 10.23 -13.60 -8.54
CA ASN A 71 9.35 -14.78 -8.58
C ASN A 71 8.44 -14.85 -7.36
N LEU A 72 8.98 -14.62 -6.14
CA LEU A 72 8.18 -14.62 -4.92
C LEU A 72 7.06 -13.57 -4.96
N VAL A 73 7.35 -12.37 -5.47
CA VAL A 73 6.34 -11.32 -5.61
C VAL A 73 5.25 -11.72 -6.60
N LEU A 74 5.62 -12.26 -7.77
CA LEU A 74 4.66 -12.72 -8.78
C LEU A 74 3.80 -13.87 -8.26
N ASP A 75 4.40 -14.88 -7.64
CA ASP A 75 3.71 -16.02 -7.02
C ASP A 75 2.72 -15.54 -5.93
N ALA A 76 3.10 -14.55 -5.13
CA ALA A 76 2.23 -13.99 -4.11
C ALA A 76 1.05 -13.22 -4.72
N VAL A 77 1.28 -12.44 -5.78
CA VAL A 77 0.19 -11.75 -6.50
C VAL A 77 -0.75 -12.79 -7.10
N GLU A 78 -0.23 -13.83 -7.75
CA GLU A 78 -1.05 -14.92 -8.30
C GLU A 78 -1.87 -15.64 -7.23
N LYS A 79 -1.28 -15.87 -6.06
CA LYS A 79 -1.93 -16.59 -4.97
C LYS A 79 -2.98 -15.78 -4.22
N TYR A 80 -2.76 -14.48 -4.05
CA TYR A 80 -3.56 -13.66 -3.14
C TYR A 80 -4.47 -12.66 -3.84
N ALA A 81 -4.18 -12.26 -5.09
CA ALA A 81 -5.07 -11.38 -5.83
C ALA A 81 -6.39 -12.08 -6.14
N VAL A 82 -7.49 -11.31 -6.09
CA VAL A 82 -8.84 -11.85 -6.29
C VAL A 82 -9.23 -11.74 -7.77
N PHE A 83 -8.63 -12.57 -8.62
CA PHE A 83 -8.84 -12.50 -10.09
C PHE A 83 -10.29 -12.68 -10.54
N GLU A 84 -11.10 -13.34 -9.72
CA GLU A 84 -12.55 -13.53 -9.91
C GLU A 84 -13.35 -12.21 -9.88
N ASP A 85 -12.80 -11.13 -9.33
CA ASP A 85 -13.42 -9.81 -9.40
C ASP A 85 -12.97 -9.12 -10.69
N GLU A 86 -13.94 -8.76 -11.55
CA GLU A 86 -13.67 -8.08 -12.83
C GLU A 86 -12.86 -6.79 -12.63
N ASN A 87 -13.07 -6.12 -11.49
CA ASN A 87 -12.37 -4.89 -11.17
C ASN A 87 -10.97 -5.10 -10.62
N THR A 88 -10.54 -6.29 -10.22
CA THR A 88 -9.16 -6.53 -9.77
C THR A 88 -8.29 -6.75 -11.01
N ASN A 89 -7.39 -5.80 -11.31
CA ASN A 89 -6.48 -5.86 -12.47
C ASN A 89 -5.03 -5.55 -12.07
N PRO A 90 -4.36 -6.49 -11.38
CA PRO A 90 -3.08 -6.23 -10.75
C PRO A 90 -2.00 -5.77 -11.71
N GLY A 91 -1.14 -4.90 -11.20
CA GLY A 91 0.09 -4.51 -11.87
C GLY A 91 1.28 -4.61 -10.92
N VAL A 92 2.37 -5.19 -11.42
CA VAL A 92 3.65 -5.27 -10.72
C VAL A 92 4.73 -4.66 -11.60
N ILE A 93 5.56 -3.81 -11.00
CA ILE A 93 6.74 -3.24 -11.67
C ILE A 93 7.96 -3.52 -10.83
N PHE A 94 9.01 -4.01 -11.49
CA PHE A 94 10.35 -4.12 -10.92
C PHE A 94 11.27 -3.12 -11.59
N PHE A 95 12.04 -2.38 -10.79
CA PHE A 95 13.00 -1.42 -11.30
C PHE A 95 14.29 -1.46 -10.51
N GLU A 96 15.42 -1.50 -11.21
CA GLU A 96 16.76 -1.59 -10.62
C GLU A 96 17.51 -0.28 -10.84
N GLY A 97 18.13 0.24 -9.79
CA GLY A 97 18.92 1.48 -9.85
C GLY A 97 18.14 2.73 -9.43
N LYS A 98 18.64 3.90 -9.85
CA LYS A 98 18.12 5.19 -9.41
C LYS A 98 16.82 5.52 -10.13
N ILE A 99 15.78 5.87 -9.36
CA ILE A 99 14.46 6.22 -9.89
C ILE A 99 14.58 7.44 -10.82
N PRO A 100 14.11 7.34 -12.08
CA PRO A 100 14.12 8.46 -13.03
C PRO A 100 13.03 9.48 -12.68
N ARG A 101 13.24 10.74 -13.10
CA ARG A 101 12.30 11.85 -12.82
C ARG A 101 10.93 11.58 -13.44
N GLU A 102 10.89 10.91 -14.57
CA GLU A 102 9.70 10.56 -15.33
C GLU A 102 8.75 9.66 -14.51
N PHE A 103 9.26 8.85 -13.58
CA PHE A 103 8.41 8.06 -12.69
C PHE A 103 7.72 8.97 -11.66
N ASN A 104 8.42 9.99 -11.17
CA ASN A 104 7.84 11.01 -10.31
C ASN A 104 6.80 11.86 -11.05
N GLU A 105 7.03 12.17 -12.33
CA GLU A 105 6.05 12.88 -13.16
C GLU A 105 4.77 12.06 -13.34
N ILE A 106 4.87 10.74 -13.53
CA ILE A 106 3.70 9.84 -13.51
C ILE A 106 3.00 9.89 -12.16
N TYR A 107 3.72 9.88 -11.04
CA TYR A 107 3.12 10.01 -9.72
C TYR A 107 2.35 11.33 -9.56
N GLN A 108 2.97 12.48 -9.87
CA GLN A 108 2.34 13.80 -9.75
C GLN A 108 1.07 13.90 -10.61
N ARG A 109 1.11 13.36 -11.83
CA ARG A 109 -0.07 13.26 -12.70
C ARG A 109 -1.14 12.34 -12.09
N ALA A 110 -0.76 11.20 -11.53
CA ALA A 110 -1.68 10.21 -10.97
C ALA A 110 -2.43 10.72 -9.72
N LEU A 111 -1.97 11.82 -9.11
CA LEU A 111 -2.69 12.53 -8.03
C LEU A 111 -3.89 13.35 -8.54
N HIS A 112 -3.88 13.77 -9.81
CA HIS A 112 -4.82 14.79 -10.31
C HIS A 112 -5.59 14.38 -11.58
N GLU A 113 -5.11 13.41 -12.36
CA GLU A 113 -5.73 13.00 -13.63
C GLU A 113 -5.83 11.49 -13.81
N VAL A 114 -6.58 11.07 -14.83
CA VAL A 114 -6.68 9.67 -15.26
C VAL A 114 -5.55 9.40 -16.26
N ILE A 115 -4.59 8.56 -15.90
CA ILE A 115 -3.47 8.21 -16.78
C ILE A 115 -3.79 6.96 -17.60
N PRO A 116 -3.61 6.98 -18.94
CA PRO A 116 -3.67 5.78 -19.75
C PRO A 116 -2.60 4.76 -19.36
N ILE A 117 -2.98 3.47 -19.25
CA ILE A 117 -2.04 2.37 -18.92
C ILE A 117 -0.84 2.34 -19.89
N LYS A 118 -1.07 2.67 -21.17
CA LYS A 118 -0.03 2.73 -22.20
C LYS A 118 1.04 3.78 -21.90
N ASP A 119 0.65 4.93 -21.33
CA ASP A 119 1.59 6.00 -21.01
C ASP A 119 2.53 5.55 -19.89
N ALA A 120 1.95 5.02 -18.80
CA ALA A 120 2.74 4.47 -17.69
C ALA A 120 3.64 3.32 -18.15
N ALA A 121 3.12 2.39 -18.96
CA ALA A 121 3.90 1.27 -19.47
C ALA A 121 5.06 1.73 -20.37
N LYS A 122 4.80 2.68 -21.27
CA LYS A 122 5.84 3.24 -22.14
C LYS A 122 6.94 3.93 -21.33
N THR A 123 6.58 4.73 -20.33
CA THR A 123 7.56 5.38 -19.44
C THR A 123 8.40 4.33 -18.69
N ALA A 124 7.78 3.29 -18.14
CA ALA A 124 8.49 2.22 -17.46
C ALA A 124 9.45 1.46 -18.40
N GLU A 125 9.00 1.07 -19.59
CA GLU A 125 9.80 0.38 -20.61
C GLU A 125 11.00 1.21 -21.09
N GLN A 126 10.80 2.53 -21.30
CA GLN A 126 11.87 3.45 -21.72
C GLN A 126 13.05 3.50 -20.75
N HIS A 127 12.81 3.26 -19.46
CA HIS A 127 13.85 3.23 -18.44
C HIS A 127 14.28 1.80 -18.05
N GLY A 128 13.83 0.77 -18.77
CA GLY A 128 14.20 -0.62 -18.51
C GLY A 128 13.54 -1.24 -17.29
N ALA A 129 12.41 -0.69 -16.82
CA ALA A 129 11.61 -1.35 -15.79
C ALA A 129 10.93 -2.61 -16.36
N GLU A 130 10.87 -3.65 -15.55
CA GLU A 130 10.20 -4.90 -15.89
C GLU A 130 8.73 -4.81 -15.44
N ILE A 131 7.82 -5.04 -16.38
CA ILE A 131 6.39 -4.84 -16.19
C ILE A 131 5.67 -6.18 -16.25
N HIS A 132 4.93 -6.51 -15.19
CA HIS A 132 4.09 -7.69 -15.12
C HIS A 132 2.63 -7.27 -14.97
N LYS A 133 1.83 -7.58 -15.99
CA LYS A 133 0.41 -7.22 -16.08
C LYS A 133 -0.43 -8.45 -15.84
N PHE A 134 -1.41 -8.32 -14.95
CA PHE A 134 -2.46 -9.32 -14.81
C PHE A 134 -3.77 -8.74 -15.34
N LYS A 135 -4.53 -9.56 -16.08
CA LYS A 135 -5.75 -9.14 -16.79
C LYS A 135 -5.49 -7.90 -17.66
N ASN A 136 -6.21 -6.80 -17.46
CA ASN A 136 -6.01 -5.58 -18.26
C ASN A 136 -4.81 -4.72 -17.79
N GLY A 137 -4.17 -5.06 -16.66
CA GLY A 137 -2.96 -4.40 -16.16
C GLY A 137 -3.15 -2.96 -15.66
N ARG A 138 -4.36 -2.57 -15.22
CA ARG A 138 -4.62 -1.22 -14.71
C ARG A 138 -3.71 -0.82 -13.55
N GLY A 139 -3.36 -1.76 -12.68
CA GLY A 139 -2.44 -1.52 -11.54
C GLY A 139 -1.04 -1.05 -11.95
N ILE A 140 -0.64 -1.10 -13.23
CA ILE A 140 0.66 -0.58 -13.68
C ILE A 140 0.82 0.92 -13.39
N VAL A 141 -0.27 1.70 -13.51
CA VAL A 141 -0.23 3.14 -13.22
C VAL A 141 0.15 3.38 -11.76
N GLY A 142 -0.54 2.70 -10.83
CA GLY A 142 -0.27 2.88 -9.41
C GLY A 142 1.03 2.24 -8.95
N ALA A 143 1.40 1.09 -9.49
CA ALA A 143 2.70 0.47 -9.23
C ALA A 143 3.86 1.41 -9.61
N LEU A 144 3.78 2.05 -10.79
CA LEU A 144 4.81 3.00 -11.23
C LEU A 144 4.82 4.27 -10.38
N ALA A 145 3.63 4.82 -10.13
CA ALA A 145 3.47 6.00 -9.29
C ALA A 145 3.97 5.75 -7.85
N ALA A 146 3.78 4.55 -7.30
CA ALA A 146 4.27 4.21 -5.98
C ALA A 146 5.79 4.20 -5.90
N ILE A 147 6.46 3.61 -6.91
CA ILE A 147 7.92 3.66 -7.04
C ILE A 147 8.39 5.11 -7.18
N GLY A 148 7.75 5.90 -8.05
CA GLY A 148 8.10 7.29 -8.34
C GLY A 148 7.71 8.32 -7.27
N SER A 149 7.01 7.90 -6.21
CA SER A 149 6.40 8.83 -5.23
C SER A 149 7.38 9.78 -4.55
N GLY A 150 8.64 9.38 -4.35
CA GLY A 150 9.66 10.22 -3.72
C GLY A 150 9.29 10.66 -2.30
N LEU A 151 8.50 9.87 -1.55
CA LEU A 151 8.03 10.25 -0.22
C LEU A 151 9.15 10.61 0.75
N ASP A 152 10.32 9.99 0.64
CA ASP A 152 11.46 10.26 1.54
C ASP A 152 12.07 11.66 1.32
N GLU A 153 11.79 12.27 0.18
CA GLU A 153 12.25 13.61 -0.21
C GLU A 153 11.15 14.68 -0.03
N ASN A 154 9.95 14.28 0.40
CA ASN A 154 8.76 15.14 0.50
C ASN A 154 8.07 14.99 1.86
N ASP A 155 7.07 15.84 2.09
CA ASP A 155 6.19 15.71 3.25
C ASP A 155 5.44 14.37 3.20
N HIS A 156 5.46 13.65 4.32
CA HIS A 156 4.85 12.33 4.45
C HIS A 156 4.45 12.08 5.90
N THR A 157 3.55 11.13 6.08
CA THR A 157 3.12 10.67 7.40
C THR A 157 3.33 9.16 7.50
N TYR A 158 3.36 8.65 8.73
CA TYR A 158 3.47 7.23 9.00
C TYR A 158 2.09 6.67 9.29
N GLU A 159 1.84 5.42 8.87
CA GLU A 159 0.63 4.68 9.21
C GLU A 159 1.01 3.27 9.69
N ILE A 160 0.68 2.94 10.95
CA ILE A 160 0.79 1.57 11.46
C ILE A 160 -0.53 0.85 11.22
N ILE A 161 -0.48 -0.29 10.54
CA ILE A 161 -1.66 -1.05 10.13
C ILE A 161 -1.65 -2.41 10.82
N ALA A 162 -2.66 -2.65 11.66
CA ALA A 162 -2.87 -3.95 12.28
C ALA A 162 -3.76 -4.83 11.39
N TYR A 163 -3.36 -6.08 11.16
CA TYR A 163 -4.12 -7.02 10.34
C TYR A 163 -4.79 -8.12 11.18
N ARG A 164 -5.94 -8.60 10.70
CA ARG A 164 -6.75 -9.63 11.34
C ARG A 164 -6.35 -11.01 10.85
N HIS A 165 -6.38 -11.99 11.76
CA HIS A 165 -6.38 -13.40 11.36
C HIS A 165 -7.48 -13.70 10.34
N ARG A 166 -7.16 -14.52 9.33
CA ARG A 166 -8.06 -14.88 8.22
C ARG A 166 -9.43 -15.37 8.68
N LYS A 167 -9.50 -16.14 9.77
CA LYS A 167 -10.75 -16.66 10.38
C LYS A 167 -11.71 -15.55 10.89
N LYS A 168 -11.25 -14.31 10.97
CA LYS A 168 -12.02 -13.14 11.44
C LYS A 168 -12.43 -12.20 10.30
N TRP A 169 -11.99 -12.41 9.06
CA TRP A 169 -12.38 -11.55 7.94
C TRP A 169 -13.90 -11.55 7.74
N GLY A 170 -14.46 -10.41 7.33
CA GLY A 170 -15.91 -10.19 7.25
C GLY A 170 -16.68 -10.08 8.58
N LYS A 171 -16.09 -10.50 9.72
CA LYS A 171 -16.74 -10.37 11.04
C LYS A 171 -16.59 -8.95 11.59
N LYS A 172 -17.44 -8.57 12.56
CA LYS A 172 -17.31 -7.30 13.29
C LYS A 172 -15.92 -7.17 13.93
N ARG A 173 -15.34 -5.97 13.86
CA ARG A 173 -14.05 -5.64 14.48
C ARG A 173 -14.26 -5.49 15.98
N GLY A 174 -13.37 -6.08 16.77
CA GLY A 174 -13.40 -5.99 18.24
C GLY A 174 -12.34 -5.00 18.72
N VAL A 175 -12.52 -3.72 18.42
CA VAL A 175 -11.66 -2.63 18.88
C VAL A 175 -12.45 -1.84 19.91
N ASP A 176 -11.89 -1.65 21.11
CA ASP A 176 -12.57 -0.94 22.19
C ASP A 176 -12.59 0.57 21.94
N LYS A 177 -13.80 1.14 21.99
CA LYS A 177 -14.04 2.58 21.75
C LYS A 177 -13.35 3.45 22.79
N ASN A 178 -13.33 3.03 24.05
CA ASN A 178 -12.75 3.82 25.13
C ASN A 178 -11.23 3.83 25.06
N SER A 179 -10.61 2.67 24.80
CA SER A 179 -9.18 2.57 24.51
C SER A 179 -8.76 3.50 23.35
N VAL A 180 -9.47 3.50 22.21
CA VAL A 180 -9.12 4.39 21.09
C VAL A 180 -9.26 5.86 21.47
N ARG A 181 -10.30 6.23 22.22
CA ARG A 181 -10.49 7.60 22.70
C ARG A 181 -9.36 8.03 23.63
N GLU A 182 -8.92 7.16 24.53
CA GLU A 182 -7.80 7.45 25.43
C GLU A 182 -6.47 7.54 24.68
N MET A 183 -6.24 6.63 23.73
CA MET A 183 -5.09 6.68 22.82
C MET A 183 -5.04 8.05 22.13
N ASP A 184 -6.12 8.44 21.46
CA ASP A 184 -6.20 9.71 20.73
C ASP A 184 -5.89 10.93 21.63
N ARG A 185 -6.45 10.97 22.85
CA ARG A 185 -6.15 12.07 23.81
C ARG A 185 -4.69 12.14 24.23
N ARG A 186 -4.00 11.00 24.36
CA ARG A 186 -2.61 10.95 24.83
C ARG A 186 -1.58 11.19 23.74
N THR A 187 -1.92 10.89 22.49
CA THR A 187 -0.98 10.96 21.38
C THR A 187 -1.26 12.09 20.41
N TYR A 188 -2.41 12.77 20.50
CA TYR A 188 -2.65 14.02 19.77
C TYR A 188 -1.67 15.13 20.20
N PRO A 189 -1.14 15.96 19.28
CA PRO A 189 -1.39 15.98 17.83
C PRO A 189 -0.47 15.07 16.99
N LEU A 190 0.44 14.33 17.64
CA LEU A 190 1.42 13.48 16.95
C LEU A 190 0.79 12.26 16.26
N THR A 191 -0.42 11.87 16.68
CA THR A 191 -1.34 11.04 15.90
C THR A 191 -2.63 11.80 15.64
N PHE A 192 -3.31 11.51 14.54
CA PHE A 192 -4.48 12.28 14.13
C PHE A 192 -5.51 11.44 13.38
N ASN A 193 -6.73 11.99 13.25
CA ASN A 193 -7.87 11.34 12.59
C ASN A 193 -8.22 9.96 13.19
N ASN A 194 -8.04 9.78 14.50
CA ASN A 194 -8.30 8.48 15.12
C ASN A 194 -9.72 8.33 15.66
N PHE A 195 -10.28 9.41 16.21
CA PHE A 195 -11.58 9.43 16.88
C PHE A 195 -12.37 10.69 16.54
N ASP A 196 -13.67 10.54 16.31
CA ASP A 196 -14.61 11.63 16.11
C ASP A 196 -15.35 11.89 17.43
N TYR A 197 -15.07 13.04 18.07
CA TYR A 197 -15.69 13.40 19.36
C TYR A 197 -17.13 13.88 19.22
N ASN A 198 -17.54 14.37 18.05
CA ASN A 198 -18.89 14.85 17.82
C ASN A 198 -19.85 13.67 17.64
N GLU A 199 -19.46 12.72 16.80
CA GLU A 199 -20.25 11.51 16.51
C GLU A 199 -19.94 10.34 17.45
N GLU A 200 -19.04 10.56 18.42
CA GLU A 200 -18.43 9.55 19.28
C GLU A 200 -18.05 8.24 18.57
N ARG A 201 -17.25 8.34 17.50
CA ARG A 201 -17.01 7.23 16.57
C ARG A 201 -15.52 6.99 16.34
N ILE A 202 -15.13 5.72 16.29
CA ILE A 202 -13.78 5.29 15.87
C ILE A 202 -13.59 5.54 14.37
N LEU A 203 -12.49 6.18 13.99
CA LEU A 203 -12.15 6.48 12.58
C LEU A 203 -11.06 5.54 12.01
N ILE A 204 -10.21 4.97 12.86
CA ILE A 204 -9.10 4.09 12.45
C ILE A 204 -9.53 2.70 11.96
N THR A 205 -10.80 2.33 12.12
CA THR A 205 -11.30 1.00 11.71
C THR A 205 -12.04 1.06 10.38
N PRO A 206 -11.64 0.27 9.36
CA PRO A 206 -12.37 0.25 8.11
C PRO A 206 -13.75 -0.38 8.25
N LYS A 207 -14.68 0.01 7.37
CA LYS A 207 -16.03 -0.58 7.29
C LYS A 207 -16.14 -1.77 6.33
N SER A 208 -15.09 -2.09 5.57
CA SER A 208 -15.06 -3.19 4.59
C SER A 208 -14.77 -4.56 5.25
N PRO A 209 -15.03 -5.68 4.57
CA PRO A 209 -14.67 -7.03 5.04
C PRO A 209 -13.16 -7.33 5.01
N CYS A 210 -12.33 -6.33 4.67
CA CYS A 210 -10.89 -6.44 4.43
C CYS A 210 -10.09 -6.94 5.66
N PRO A 211 -8.83 -7.37 5.44
CA PRO A 211 -7.94 -7.84 6.50
C PRO A 211 -7.60 -6.83 7.59
N VAL A 212 -7.73 -5.52 7.35
CA VAL A 212 -7.30 -4.49 8.30
C VAL A 212 -8.19 -4.50 9.55
N LEU A 213 -7.57 -4.58 10.73
CA LEU A 213 -8.21 -4.40 12.03
C LEU A 213 -8.38 -2.90 12.31
N PHE A 214 -7.29 -2.16 12.34
CA PHE A 214 -7.23 -0.71 12.44
C PHE A 214 -5.94 -0.17 11.78
N GLY A 215 -5.92 1.13 11.47
CA GLY A 215 -4.72 1.85 11.02
C GLY A 215 -4.60 3.21 11.73
N ILE A 216 -3.48 3.46 12.42
CA ILE A 216 -3.21 4.70 13.16
C ILE A 216 -2.23 5.54 12.34
N ARG A 217 -2.54 6.83 12.14
CA ARG A 217 -1.67 7.78 11.44
C ARG A 217 -0.95 8.70 12.40
N GLY A 218 0.28 9.06 12.07
CA GLY A 218 1.07 9.97 12.89
C GLY A 218 2.35 10.45 12.23
N GLU A 219 3.03 11.33 12.95
CA GLU A 219 4.21 12.08 12.47
C GLU A 219 5.53 11.30 12.61
N ASN A 220 5.57 10.26 13.45
CA ASN A 220 6.78 9.44 13.61
C ASN A 220 6.46 8.00 14.06
N PRO A 221 7.36 7.04 13.81
CA PRO A 221 7.17 5.64 14.21
C PRO A 221 7.06 5.41 15.73
N ASP A 222 7.80 6.17 16.54
CA ASP A 222 7.84 5.96 18.00
C ASP A 222 6.48 6.25 18.66
N VAL A 223 5.81 7.33 18.25
CA VAL A 223 4.45 7.61 18.75
C VAL A 223 3.45 6.57 18.28
N LEU A 224 3.60 6.04 17.06
CA LEU A 224 2.73 4.99 16.54
C LEU A 224 2.85 3.69 17.32
N ASN A 225 4.06 3.30 17.73
CA ASN A 225 4.26 2.14 18.60
C ASN A 225 3.57 2.32 19.96
N ARG A 226 3.74 3.50 20.59
CA ARG A 226 3.02 3.80 21.84
C ARG A 226 1.50 3.78 21.66
N ALA A 227 1.01 4.37 20.57
CA ALA A 227 -0.42 4.39 20.25
C ALA A 227 -0.95 2.97 20.03
N TYR A 228 -0.18 2.12 19.36
CA TYR A 228 -0.52 0.72 19.10
C TYR A 228 -0.63 -0.09 20.40
N GLU A 229 0.29 0.10 21.36
CA GLU A 229 0.25 -0.60 22.65
C GLU A 229 -0.95 -0.23 23.53
N MET A 230 -1.63 0.88 23.23
CA MET A 230 -2.81 1.33 23.97
C MET A 230 -4.13 0.70 23.46
N ILE A 231 -4.12 0.05 22.29
CA ILE A 231 -5.29 -0.54 21.62
C ILE A 231 -5.31 -2.07 21.75
#